data_AF-A0A2M7SDS8-F1
#
_entry.id   AF-A0A2M7SDS8-F1
#
_cell.length_a   1.000
_cell.length_b   1.000
_cell.length_c   1.000
_cell.angle_alpha   90.00
_cell.angle_beta   90.00
_cell.angle_gamma   90.00
#
_symmetry.space_group_name_H-M   'P 1'
#
loop_
_entity.id
_entity.type
_entity.pdbx_description
1 polymer ?
#
loop_
_entity_poly.entity_id
_entity_poly.type
_entity_poly.pdbx_seq_one_letter_code
_entity_poly.pdbx_strand_id
1 'polypeptide(L)' 'MPVLKTKLNNEEKELDFELKYQLSLTTEQRFRMMFKKSREMQEMLQKNGHRKPFEVIKRK' A
#
# COMPACT_ATOMS: atom_id res chain seq x y z
N MET A 1 -5.70 -7.34 -3.47
CA MET A 1 -6.61 -6.71 -2.50
C MET A 1 -8.02 -6.84 -3.05
N PRO A 2 -9.01 -7.16 -2.21
CA PRO A 2 -10.41 -7.08 -2.61
C PRO A 2 -10.79 -5.61 -2.84
N VAL A 3 -11.69 -5.36 -3.78
CA VAL A 3 -12.11 -4.01 -4.15
C VAL A 3 -13.63 -4.01 -4.26
N LEU A 4 -14.27 -3.10 -3.53
CA LEU A 4 -15.69 -2.85 -3.66
C LEU A 4 -15.93 -1.99 -4.91
N LYS A 5 -16.72 -2.50 -5.86
CA LYS A 5 -17.10 -1.74 -7.07
C LYS A 5 -18.48 -1.12 -6.88
N THR A 6 -18.54 0.18 -6.66
CA THR A 6 -19.79 0.96 -6.63
C THR A 6 -19.84 1.97 -7.76
N LYS A 7 -21.06 2.37 -8.18
CA LYS A 7 -21.26 3.42 -9.19
C LYS A 7 -21.01 4.84 -8.62
N LEU A 8 -21.15 4.98 -7.31
CA LEU A 8 -20.97 6.22 -6.56
C LEU A 8 -20.04 5.93 -5.38
N ASN A 9 -19.16 6.87 -5.07
CA ASN A 9 -18.28 6.78 -3.89
C ASN A 9 -19.14 6.87 -2.63
N ASN A 10 -18.97 5.93 -1.71
CA ASN A 10 -19.68 5.92 -0.43
C ASN A 10 -18.72 5.42 0.64
N GLU A 11 -18.18 6.37 1.40
CA GLU A 11 -17.11 6.14 2.37
C GLU A 11 -17.52 5.14 3.47
N GLU A 12 -18.76 5.22 3.96
CA GLU A 12 -19.25 4.29 4.99
C GLU A 12 -19.26 2.84 4.50
N LYS A 13 -19.70 2.61 3.26
CA LYS A 13 -19.73 1.27 2.65
C LYS A 13 -18.33 0.76 2.33
N GLU A 14 -17.43 1.64 1.92
CA GLU A 14 -16.03 1.31 1.67
C GLU A 14 -15.33 0.89 2.96
N LEU A 15 -15.57 1.62 4.06
CA LEU A 15 -15.04 1.30 5.39
C LEU A 15 -15.58 -0.03 5.93
N ASP A 16 -16.90 -0.24 5.87
CA ASP A 16 -17.52 -1.51 6.32
C ASP A 16 -16.97 -2.71 5.54
N PHE A 17 -16.79 -2.55 4.22
CA PHE A 17 -16.19 -3.58 3.38
C PHE A 17 -14.74 -3.88 3.78
N GLU A 18 -13.92 -2.86 3.99
CA GLU A 18 -12.54 -3.02 4.41
C GLU A 18 -12.44 -3.70 5.78
N LEU A 19 -13.26 -3.27 6.76
CA LEU A 19 -13.31 -3.88 8.09
C LEU A 19 -13.70 -5.36 8.03
N LYS A 20 -14.76 -5.70 7.28
CA LYS A 20 -15.19 -7.10 7.09
C LYS A 20 -14.09 -7.94 6.47
N TYR A 21 -13.42 -7.42 5.44
CA TYR A 21 -12.30 -8.11 4.83
C TYR A 21 -11.17 -8.35 5.84
N GLN A 22 -10.71 -7.31 6.54
CA GLN A 22 -9.62 -7.42 7.50
C GLN A 22 -9.94 -8.39 8.64
N LEU A 23 -11.20 -8.40 9.12
CA LEU A 23 -11.66 -9.35 10.15
C LEU A 23 -11.73 -10.79 9.64
N SER A 24 -11.99 -11.01 8.34
CA SER A 24 -12.04 -12.35 7.74
C SER A 24 -10.67 -13.01 7.58
N LEU A 25 -9.57 -12.26 7.73
CA LEU A 25 -8.22 -12.77 7.49
C LEU A 25 -7.69 -13.63 8.64
N THR A 26 -7.18 -14.81 8.29
CA THR A 26 -6.41 -15.65 9.21
C THR A 26 -5.05 -15.03 9.53
N THR A 27 -4.43 -15.46 10.63
CA THR A 27 -3.08 -15.04 11.02
C THR A 27 -2.07 -15.24 9.89
N GLU A 28 -2.08 -16.41 9.25
CA GLU A 28 -1.19 -16.72 8.11
C GLU A 28 -1.40 -15.75 6.94
N GLN A 29 -2.65 -15.47 6.58
CA GLN A 29 -2.97 -14.54 5.50
C GLN A 29 -2.49 -13.13 5.80
N ARG A 30 -2.61 -12.67 7.06
CA ARG A 30 -2.10 -11.37 7.51
C ARG A 30 -0.58 -11.29 7.37
N PHE A 31 0.15 -12.31 7.83
CA PHE A 31 1.60 -12.38 7.67
C PHE A 31 2.01 -12.38 6.18
N ARG A 32 1.32 -13.14 5.33
CA ARG A 32 1.59 -13.15 3.89
C ARG A 32 1.40 -11.76 3.26
N MET A 33 0.34 -11.05 3.64
CA MET A 33 0.10 -9.68 3.17
C MET A 33 1.20 -8.72 3.65
N MET A 34 1.61 -8.84 4.92
CA MET A 34 2.70 -8.04 5.49
C MET A 34 4.01 -8.25 4.73
N PHE A 35 4.42 -9.51 4.52
CA PHE A 35 5.65 -9.82 3.79
C PHE A 35 5.60 -9.34 2.34
N LYS A 36 4.46 -9.52 1.67
CA LYS A 36 4.25 -8.97 0.33
C LYS A 36 4.45 -7.46 0.31
N LYS A 37 3.87 -6.74 1.28
CA LYS A 37 3.98 -5.28 1.35
C LYS A 37 5.41 -4.82 1.64
N SER A 38 6.11 -5.53 2.53
CA SER A 38 7.53 -5.29 2.81
C SER A 38 8.38 -5.39 1.54
N ARG A 39 8.17 -6.45 0.74
CA ARG A 39 8.85 -6.63 -0.54
C ARG A 39 8.52 -5.53 -1.54
N GLU A 40 7.25 -5.14 -1.68
CA GLU A 40 6.84 -4.02 -2.54
C GLU A 40 7.57 -2.73 -2.17
N MET A 41 7.68 -2.42 -0.87
CA MET A 41 8.40 -1.24 -0.39
C MET A 41 9.89 -1.33 -0.69
N GLN A 42 10.51 -2.49 -0.48
CA GLN A 42 11.92 -2.72 -0.81
C GLN A 42 12.17 -2.53 -2.32
N GLU A 43 11.31 -3.09 -3.18
CA GLU A 43 11.41 -2.92 -4.63
C GLU A 43 11.23 -1.46 -5.05
N MET A 44 10.31 -0.72 -4.42
CA MET A 44 10.16 0.72 -4.64
C MET A 44 11.42 1.50 -4.24
N LEU A 45 12.04 1.18 -3.10
CA LEU A 45 13.26 1.83 -2.64
C LEU A 45 14.45 1.54 -3.56
N GLN A 46 14.56 0.32 -4.08
CA GLN A 46 15.58 -0.06 -5.05
C GLN A 46 15.36 0.64 -6.40
N LYS A 47 14.13 0.63 -6.93
CA LYS A 47 13.78 1.28 -8.21
C LYS A 47 13.95 2.80 -8.17
N ASN A 48 13.58 3.41 -7.05
CA ASN A 48 13.75 4.84 -6.81
C ASN A 48 15.11 5.16 -6.16
N GLY A 49 15.96 4.14 -6.03
CA GLY A 49 17.41 4.20 -5.92
C GLY A 49 17.97 4.93 -4.71
N HIS A 50 17.32 4.87 -3.53
CA HIS A 50 17.69 5.73 -2.40
C HIS A 50 18.05 7.15 -2.86
N ARG A 51 17.34 7.67 -3.87
CA ARG A 51 17.79 8.84 -4.64
C ARG A 51 18.15 9.92 -3.64
N LYS A 52 19.40 10.36 -3.64
CA LYS A 52 19.77 11.61 -2.98
C LYS A 52 18.73 12.64 -3.44
N PRO A 53 18.03 13.33 -2.53
CA PRO A 53 17.18 14.44 -2.95
C PRO A 53 18.02 15.35 -3.85
N PHE A 54 17.39 15.95 -4.86
CA PHE A 54 18.06 16.85 -5.80
C PHE A 54 19.04 17.76 -5.04
N GLU A 55 20.34 17.60 -5.28
CA GLU A 55 21.30 18.56 -4.74
C GLU A 55 21.06 19.84 -5.53
N VAL A 56 20.69 20.94 -4.86
CA VAL A 56 20.59 22.25 -5.50
C VAL A 56 22.00 22.65 -5.92
N ILE A 57 22.39 22.29 -7.14
CA ILE A 57 23.65 22.72 -7.73
C ILE A 57 23.49 24.22 -7.99
N LYS A 58 24.00 25.05 -7.07
CA LYS A 58 24.20 26.47 -7.37
C LYS A 58 25.25 26.53 -8.48
N ARG A 59 24.81 26.91 -9.68
CA ARG A 59 25.73 27.30 -10.76
C ARG A 59 26.48 28.55 -10.28
N LYS A 60 27.81 28.54 -10.39
CA LYS A 60 28.65 29.72 -10.17
C LYS A 60 28.29 30.82 -11.16
#